data_AF-A0A1L9U2C8-F1
#
_entry.id   AF-A0A1L9U2C8-F1
#
_cell.length_a   1.000
_cell.length_b   1.000
_cell.length_c   1.000
_cell.angle_alpha   90.00
_cell.angle_beta   90.00
_cell.angle_gamma   90.00
#
_symmetry.space_group_name_H-M   'P 1'
#
loop_
_entity.id
_entity.type
_entity.pdbx_description
1 polymer ?
#
loop_
_entity_poly.entity_id
_entity_poly.type
_entity_poly.pdbx_seq_one_letter_code
_entity_poly.pdbx_strand_id
1 'polypeptide(L)'
;MTVSIKTVRNFIEGIPWAKLYKKAENATKGQRLYPSQSKDKKLNFRVDKGATINETQHEIILQANKDADDAEVKKAAQKDSHRILAKCTIDPKKEDSQKAKSDLEDSFRANN
;
A
#
# COMPACT_ATOMS: atom_id res chain seq x y z
N MET A 1 4.29 -13.08 -14.52
CA MET A 1 4.65 -13.48 -13.14
C MET A 1 4.03 -12.45 -12.24
N THR A 2 2.89 -12.83 -11.68
CA THR A 2 1.84 -11.92 -11.21
C THR A 2 1.76 -12.11 -9.72
N VAL A 3 2.01 -11.04 -8.97
CA VAL A 3 1.85 -11.06 -7.51
C VAL A 3 0.46 -11.61 -7.17
N SER A 4 0.38 -12.58 -6.26
CA SER A 4 -0.91 -13.19 -5.91
C SER A 4 -1.78 -12.20 -5.13
N ILE A 5 -3.05 -12.08 -5.54
CA ILE A 5 -4.03 -11.24 -4.84
C ILE A 5 -4.25 -11.70 -3.39
N LYS A 6 -4.08 -13.00 -3.11
CA LYS A 6 -4.17 -13.53 -1.74
C LYS A 6 -3.10 -12.93 -0.84
N THR A 7 -1.87 -12.80 -1.34
CA THR A 7 -0.76 -12.19 -0.61
C THR A 7 -1.01 -10.71 -0.35
N VAL A 8 -1.60 -10.01 -1.34
CA VAL A 8 -2.01 -8.60 -1.21
C VAL A 8 -3.12 -8.44 -0.17
N ARG A 9 -4.19 -9.25 -0.23
CA ARG A 9 -5.28 -9.25 0.75
C ARG A 9 -4.74 -9.50 2.16
N ASN A 10 -3.93 -10.53 2.37
CA ASN A 10 -3.33 -10.83 3.68
C ASN A 10 -2.51 -9.65 4.21
N PHE A 11 -1.76 -8.98 3.34
CA PHE A 11 -1.00 -7.79 3.73
C PHE A 11 -1.94 -6.65 4.14
N ILE A 12 -2.93 -6.32 3.31
CA ILE A 12 -3.94 -5.28 3.54
C ILE A 12 -4.71 -5.54 4.85
N GLU A 13 -5.05 -6.79 5.15
CA GLU A 13 -5.70 -7.18 6.40
C GLU A 13 -4.79 -6.99 7.62
N GLY A 14 -3.50 -7.25 7.46
CA GLY A 14 -2.49 -7.04 8.50
C GLY A 14 -2.09 -5.57 8.71
N ILE A 15 -2.54 -4.64 7.87
CA ILE A 15 -2.26 -3.21 8.05
C ILE A 15 -3.01 -2.70 9.29
N PRO A 16 -2.32 -2.04 10.24
CA PRO A 16 -2.97 -1.31 11.32
C PRO A 16 -3.58 -0.02 10.75
N TRP A 17 -4.75 -0.12 10.13
CA TRP A 17 -5.41 0.96 9.41
C TRP A 17 -5.52 2.24 10.25
N ALA A 18 -5.96 2.16 11.50
CA ALA A 18 -6.03 3.32 12.38
C ALA A 18 -4.69 4.08 12.53
N LYS A 19 -3.55 3.37 12.54
CA LYS A 19 -2.22 4.01 12.53
C LYS A 19 -1.88 4.57 11.15
N LEU A 20 -2.30 3.88 10.09
CA LEU A 20 -2.10 4.32 8.72
C LEU A 20 -2.85 5.61 8.43
N TYR A 21 -4.12 5.76 8.84
CA TYR A 21 -4.91 7.00 8.67
C TYR A 21 -4.25 8.18 9.40
N LYS A 22 -3.88 8.01 10.68
CA LYS A 22 -3.16 9.04 11.45
C LYS A 22 -1.83 9.44 10.84
N LYS A 23 -1.09 8.47 10.28
CA LYS A 23 0.16 8.75 9.57
C LYS A 23 -0.12 9.46 8.25
N ALA A 24 -1.13 9.04 7.51
CA ALA A 24 -1.49 9.63 6.23
C ALA A 24 -1.83 11.12 6.39
N GLU A 25 -2.47 11.52 7.49
CA GLU A 25 -2.76 12.92 7.79
C GLU A 25 -1.49 13.78 7.86
N ASN A 26 -0.44 13.28 8.52
CA ASN A 26 0.81 14.01 8.74
C ASN A 26 1.89 13.74 7.68
N ALA A 27 1.67 12.75 6.81
CA ALA A 27 2.66 12.31 5.85
C ALA A 27 2.62 13.12 4.55
N THR A 28 3.80 13.44 4.03
CA THR A 28 3.94 14.10 2.73
C THR A 28 3.88 13.09 1.58
N LYS A 29 3.58 13.57 0.37
CA LYS A 29 3.56 12.74 -0.85
C LYS A 29 4.90 12.01 -1.01
N GLY A 30 4.84 10.70 -1.22
CA GLY A 30 6.00 9.81 -1.34
C GLY A 30 6.53 9.26 -0.01
N GLN A 31 6.01 9.72 1.14
CA GLN A 31 6.43 9.20 2.43
C GLN A 31 5.81 7.83 2.71
N ARG A 32 6.61 6.93 3.30
CA ARG A 32 6.15 5.60 3.69
C ARG A 32 5.17 5.67 4.87
N LEU A 33 3.97 5.12 4.67
CA LEU A 33 2.97 4.99 5.71
C LEU A 33 3.14 3.68 6.46
N TYR A 34 3.31 2.59 5.70
CA TYR A 34 3.44 1.24 6.23
C TYR A 34 4.30 0.36 5.31
N PRO A 35 5.09 -0.59 5.84
CA PRO A 35 5.48 -0.74 7.23
C PRO A 35 6.31 0.44 7.77
N SER A 36 6.29 0.63 9.09
CA SER A 36 7.09 1.67 9.75
C SER A 36 8.60 1.43 9.62
N GLN A 37 9.02 0.17 9.52
CA GLN A 37 10.43 -0.21 9.39
C GLN A 37 10.72 -0.62 7.94
N SER A 38 11.70 0.04 7.32
CA SER A 38 12.14 -0.25 5.95
C SER A 38 12.80 -1.63 5.77
N LYS A 39 13.04 -2.39 6.85
CA LYS A 39 13.70 -3.70 6.83
C LYS A 39 12.77 -4.88 7.15
N ASP A 40 11.46 -4.68 7.20
CA ASP A 40 10.50 -5.76 7.39
C ASP A 40 10.42 -6.65 6.14
N LYS A 41 11.37 -7.58 6.02
CA LYS A 41 11.42 -8.57 4.92
C LYS A 41 10.18 -9.46 4.91
N LYS A 42 9.58 -9.67 6.08
CA LYS A 42 8.32 -10.41 6.25
C LYS A 42 7.14 -9.75 5.57
N LEU A 43 7.20 -8.43 5.37
CA LEU A 43 6.16 -7.66 4.71
C LEU A 43 6.56 -7.45 3.26
N ASN A 44 5.95 -8.27 2.41
CA ASN A 44 6.22 -8.32 0.98
C ASN A 44 5.89 -7.00 0.26
N PHE A 45 5.01 -6.17 0.83
CA PHE A 45 4.57 -4.91 0.23
C PHE A 45 4.82 -3.73 1.14
N ARG A 46 4.73 -2.54 0.54
CA ARG A 46 4.76 -1.26 1.24
C ARG A 46 3.63 -0.37 0.75
N VAL A 47 3.07 0.41 1.66
CA VAL A 47 2.11 1.47 1.39
C VAL A 47 2.81 2.79 1.59
N ASP A 48 2.93 3.52 0.49
CA ASP A 48 3.47 4.86 0.48
C ASP A 48 2.32 5.86 0.25
N LYS A 49 2.52 7.10 0.69
CA LYS A 49 1.57 8.19 0.50
C LYS A 49 1.61 8.62 -0.97
N GLY A 50 0.46 8.61 -1.62
CA GLY A 50 0.26 9.10 -2.98
C GLY A 50 0.00 10.60 -3.04
N ALA A 51 -0.69 11.05 -4.09
CA ALA A 51 -1.10 12.43 -4.22
C ALA A 51 -2.23 12.79 -3.24
N THR A 52 -2.23 14.01 -2.73
CA THR A 52 -3.41 14.57 -2.06
C THR A 52 -4.38 15.00 -3.16
N ILE A 53 -5.53 14.32 -3.24
CA ILE A 53 -6.56 14.61 -4.26
C ILE A 53 -7.32 15.87 -3.85
N ASN A 54 -7.72 15.94 -2.58
CA ASN A 54 -8.46 17.04 -1.97
C ASN A 54 -7.88 17.32 -0.57
N GLU A 55 -8.27 18.42 0.07
CA GLU A 55 -7.84 18.75 1.45
C GLU A 55 -8.16 17.65 2.48
N THR A 56 -9.14 16.78 2.20
CA THR A 56 -9.51 15.65 3.04
C THR A 56 -9.20 14.29 2.43
N GLN A 57 -8.99 14.20 1.13
CA GLN A 57 -8.78 12.91 0.46
C GLN A 57 -7.35 12.77 0.01
N HIS A 58 -6.75 11.66 0.42
CA HIS A 58 -5.39 11.36 0.09
C HIS A 58 -5.27 10.00 -0.55
N GLU A 59 -4.51 9.95 -1.63
CA GLU A 59 -4.18 8.70 -2.29
C GLU A 59 -3.12 7.96 -1.45
N ILE A 60 -3.27 6.65 -1.39
CA ILE A 60 -2.24 5.72 -0.92
C ILE A 60 -1.92 4.74 -2.03
N ILE A 61 -0.64 4.43 -2.15
CA ILE A 61 -0.09 3.59 -3.21
C ILE A 61 0.55 2.36 -2.60
N LEU A 62 0.09 1.20 -3.02
CA LEU A 62 0.67 -0.08 -2.71
C LEU A 62 1.75 -0.40 -3.73
N GLN A 63 2.97 -0.62 -3.24
CA GLN A 63 4.12 -0.98 -4.05
C GLN A 63 4.76 -2.27 -3.54
N ALA A 64 5.42 -2.99 -4.43
CA ALA A 64 6.21 -4.16 -4.08
C ALA A 64 7.45 -3.75 -3.27
N ASN A 65 7.79 -4.52 -2.23
CA ASN A 65 9.01 -4.30 -1.47
C ASN A 65 10.19 -5.03 -2.12
N LYS A 66 11.28 -4.31 -2.41
CA LYS A 66 12.52 -4.89 -2.96
C LYS A 66 13.25 -5.80 -1.97
N ASP A 67 12.96 -5.63 -0.69
CA ASP A 67 13.52 -6.40 0.41
C ASP A 67 12.56 -7.53 0.88
N ALA A 68 11.47 -7.79 0.15
CA ALA A 68 10.54 -8.88 0.43
C ALA A 68 11.26 -10.24 0.51
N ASP A 69 10.84 -11.07 1.48
CA ASP A 69 11.30 -12.46 1.59
C ASP A 69 10.72 -13.31 0.44
N ASP A 70 9.52 -12.96 -0.02
CA ASP A 70 8.90 -13.56 -1.19
C ASP A 70 9.68 -13.23 -2.47
N ALA A 71 10.25 -14.28 -3.09
CA ALA A 71 11.07 -14.17 -4.27
C ALA A 71 10.31 -13.59 -5.49
N GLU A 72 9.00 -13.79 -5.58
CA GLU A 72 8.18 -13.26 -6.66
C GLU A 72 7.97 -11.76 -6.50
N VAL A 73 7.61 -11.33 -5.28
CA VAL A 73 7.42 -9.91 -4.98
C VAL A 73 8.74 -9.15 -5.08
N LYS A 74 9.84 -9.76 -4.63
CA LYS A 74 11.18 -9.22 -4.80
C LYS A 74 11.56 -9.07 -6.27
N LYS A 75 11.30 -10.08 -7.12
CA LYS A 75 11.55 -9.98 -8.57
C LYS A 75 10.69 -8.91 -9.23
N ALA A 76 9.42 -8.79 -8.84
CA ALA A 76 8.52 -7.75 -9.33
C ALA A 76 9.04 -6.35 -8.96
N ALA A 77 9.45 -6.15 -7.70
CA ALA A 77 10.04 -4.92 -7.21
C ALA A 77 11.42 -4.62 -7.83
N GLN A 78 12.23 -5.63 -8.13
CA GLN A 78 13.53 -5.43 -8.79
C GLN A 78 13.36 -5.05 -10.26
N LYS A 79 12.36 -5.63 -10.93
CA LYS A 79 12.05 -5.31 -12.33
C LYS A 79 11.47 -3.90 -12.46
N ASP A 80 10.59 -3.52 -11.54
CA ASP A 80 9.99 -2.18 -11.51
C ASP A 80 9.70 -1.76 -10.07
N SER A 81 10.71 -1.13 -9.45
CA SER A 81 10.68 -0.72 -8.03
C SER A 81 9.73 0.43 -7.72
N HIS A 82 9.23 1.08 -8.76
CA HIS A 82 8.26 2.16 -8.68
C HIS A 82 6.87 1.73 -9.15
N ARG A 83 6.70 0.46 -9.58
CA ARG A 83 5.41 -0.06 -10.01
C ARG A 83 4.38 0.07 -8.91
N ILE A 84 3.33 0.82 -9.22
CA ILE A 84 2.13 0.89 -8.40
C ILE A 84 1.35 -0.39 -8.66
N LEU A 85 1.23 -1.24 -7.65
CA LEU A 85 0.44 -2.46 -7.72
C LEU A 85 -1.05 -2.16 -7.56
N ALA A 86 -1.35 -1.25 -6.65
CA ALA A 86 -2.70 -0.78 -6.39
C ALA A 86 -2.63 0.62 -5.80
N LYS A 87 -3.73 1.35 -5.93
CA LYS A 87 -3.89 2.66 -5.32
C LYS A 87 -5.34 2.89 -4.92
N CYS A 88 -5.55 3.53 -3.79
CA CYS A 88 -6.88 3.95 -3.36
C CYS A 88 -6.83 5.32 -2.70
N THR A 89 -8.00 5.92 -2.54
CA THR A 89 -8.18 7.20 -1.88
C THR A 89 -8.73 6.96 -0.48
N ILE A 90 -8.05 7.49 0.52
CA ILE A 90 -8.45 7.42 1.93
C ILE A 90 -8.68 8.82 2.49
N ASP A 91 -9.57 8.91 3.47
CA ASP A 91 -9.81 10.14 4.21
C ASP A 91 -9.31 9.96 5.67
N PRO A 92 -8.20 10.57 6.11
CA PRO A 92 -7.70 10.52 7.48
C PRO A 92 -8.69 11.04 8.51
N LYS A 93 -9.62 11.91 8.11
CA LYS A 93 -10.69 12.41 9.00
C LYS A 93 -11.88 11.46 9.07
N LYS A 94 -12.02 10.55 8.11
CA LYS A 94 -13.05 9.50 8.07
C LYS A 94 -12.42 8.14 7.90
N GLU A 95 -12.04 7.53 9.03
CA GLU A 95 -11.47 6.18 9.06
C GLU A 95 -12.47 5.16 8.51
N ASP A 96 -12.36 4.84 7.22
CA ASP A 96 -13.17 3.85 6.53
C ASP A 96 -12.28 2.71 5.99
N SER A 97 -11.73 1.97 6.95
CA SER A 97 -10.78 0.89 6.69
C SER A 97 -11.36 -0.15 5.73
N GLN A 98 -12.66 -0.46 5.85
CA GLN A 98 -13.31 -1.47 5.02
C GLN A 98 -13.40 -1.02 3.56
N LYS A 99 -13.76 0.25 3.32
CA LYS A 99 -13.75 0.83 1.99
C LYS A 99 -12.35 0.85 1.39
N ALA A 100 -11.35 1.35 2.14
CA ALA A 100 -9.97 1.41 1.67
C ALA A 100 -9.38 0.04 1.30
N LYS A 101 -9.73 -1.00 2.07
CA LYS A 101 -9.40 -2.40 1.78
C LYS A 101 -10.00 -2.83 0.43
N SER A 102 -11.30 -2.63 0.23
CA SER A 102 -11.98 -3.01 -1.01
C SER A 102 -11.41 -2.26 -2.20
N ASP A 103 -11.26 -0.93 -2.10
CA ASP A 103 -10.73 -0.11 -3.18
C ASP A 103 -9.30 -0.53 -3.58
N LEU A 104 -8.44 -0.92 -2.62
CA LEU A 104 -7.12 -1.46 -2.93
C LEU A 104 -7.17 -2.81 -3.63
N GLU A 105 -8.05 -3.71 -3.20
CA GLU A 105 -8.23 -5.02 -3.82
C GLU A 105 -8.73 -4.88 -5.26
N ASP A 106 -9.74 -4.04 -5.49
CA ASP A 106 -10.28 -3.74 -6.82
C ASP A 106 -9.23 -3.06 -7.70
N SER A 107 -8.50 -2.09 -7.16
CA SER A 107 -7.40 -1.43 -7.88
C SER A 107 -6.27 -2.41 -8.23
N PHE A 108 -5.95 -3.36 -7.36
CA PHE A 108 -4.98 -4.42 -7.65
C PHE A 108 -5.45 -5.31 -8.80
N ARG A 109 -6.73 -5.72 -8.80
CA ARG A 109 -7.35 -6.52 -9.86
C ARG A 109 -7.40 -5.78 -11.20
N ALA A 110 -7.58 -4.46 -11.18
CA ALA A 110 -7.58 -3.66 -12.40
C ALA A 110 -6.18 -3.50 -13.02
N ASN A 111 -5.11 -3.62 -12.22
CA ASN A 111 -3.71 -3.40 -12.63
C ASN A 111 -2.92 -4.70 -12.96
N ASN A 112 -3.51 -5.88 -12.79
CA ASN A 112 -2.90 -7.20 -13.09
C ASN A 112 -3.87 -8.09 -13.86
#